data_AF-A0ABC8RM08-F1
#
_entry.id   AF-A0ABC8RM08-F1
#
_cell.length_a   1.000
_cell.length_b   1.000
_cell.length_c   1.000
_cell.angle_alpha   90.00
_cell.angle_beta   90.00
_cell.angle_gamma   90.00
#
_symmetry.space_group_name_H-M   'P 1'
#
loop_
_entity.id
_entity.type
_entity.pdbx_description
1 polymer ?
#
loop_
_entity_poly.entity_id
_entity_poly.type
_entity_poly.pdbx_seq_one_letter_code
_entity_poly.pdbx_strand_id
1 'polypeptide(L)'
;MASTVIRLTVLSLCARALLLLIISNPHQALGSSRGSFGLTGDITGLPAGLCASAVSIHGYICQEFEVRTDDGYILSLQRIPEGRGGGDGGGNKKQPVLLQHGVLV
;
A
#
# COMPACT_ATOMS: atom_id res chain seq x y z
N MET A 1 43.48 -35.92 6.69
CA MET A 1 42.59 -36.06 5.50
C MET A 1 41.11 -36.08 5.89
N ALA A 2 40.66 -36.88 6.86
CA ALA A 2 39.23 -36.90 7.27
C ALA A 2 38.72 -35.57 7.86
N SER A 3 39.50 -34.90 8.70
CA SER A 3 39.10 -33.63 9.34
C SER A 3 38.93 -32.46 8.36
N THR A 4 39.74 -32.40 7.29
CA THR A 4 39.62 -31.38 6.24
C THR A 4 38.42 -31.62 5.33
N VAL A 5 38.08 -32.89 5.04
CA VAL A 5 36.89 -33.25 4.27
C VAL A 5 35.61 -32.89 5.02
N ILE A 6 35.54 -33.21 6.32
CA ILE A 6 34.37 -32.88 7.16
C ILE A 6 34.14 -31.37 7.24
N ARG A 7 35.21 -30.59 7.41
CA ARG A 7 35.12 -29.12 7.42
C ARG A 7 34.61 -28.56 6.09
N LEU A 8 35.06 -29.12 4.96
CA LEU A 8 34.63 -28.68 3.64
C LEU A 8 33.16 -29.04 3.36
N THR A 9 32.70 -30.23 3.77
CA THR A 9 31.29 -30.64 3.64
C THR A 9 30.36 -29.80 4.50
N VAL A 10 30.78 -29.47 5.73
CA VAL A 10 29.99 -28.61 6.63
C VAL A 10 29.89 -27.19 6.06
N LEU A 11 31.00 -26.62 5.56
CA LEU A 11 31.00 -25.30 4.96
C LEU A 11 30.08 -25.22 3.74
N SER A 12 30.08 -26.28 2.90
CA SER A 12 29.21 -26.39 1.73
C SER A 12 27.72 -26.48 2.11
N LEU A 13 27.38 -27.30 3.12
CA LEU A 13 26.01 -27.43 3.61
C LEU A 13 25.50 -26.13 4.24
N CYS A 14 26.33 -25.43 5.03
CA CYS A 14 26.00 -24.12 5.58
C CYS A 14 25.75 -23.09 4.47
N ALA A 15 26.58 -23.06 3.43
CA ALA A 15 26.40 -22.14 2.31
C ALA A 15 25.08 -22.39 1.55
N ARG A 16 24.70 -23.66 1.34
CA ARG A 16 23.42 -24.01 0.69
C ARG A 16 22.21 -23.68 1.57
N ALA A 17 22.31 -23.89 2.89
CA ALA A 17 21.25 -23.51 3.83
C ALA A 17 21.03 -21.99 3.86
N LEU A 18 22.12 -21.21 3.88
CA LEU A 18 22.06 -19.74 3.76
C LEU A 18 21.42 -19.30 2.44
N LEU A 19 21.77 -19.93 1.31
CA LEU A 19 21.19 -19.61 0.01
C LEU A 19 19.67 -19.86 -0.01
N LEU A 20 19.22 -20.97 0.59
CA LEU A 20 17.79 -21.30 0.67
C LEU A 20 17.01 -20.32 1.55
N LEU A 21 17.59 -19.86 2.67
CA LEU A 21 16.98 -18.84 3.54
C LEU A 21 16.82 -17.49 2.83
N ILE A 22 17.75 -17.12 1.94
CA ILE A 22 17.66 -15.88 1.16
C ILE A 22 16.53 -15.98 0.10
N ILE A 23 16.36 -17.14 -0.53
CA ILE A 23 15.34 -17.35 -1.58
C ILE A 23 13.93 -17.47 -0.97
N SER A 24 13.80 -18.04 0.23
CA SER A 24 12.51 -18.18 0.91
C SER A 24 12.05 -16.93 1.66
N ASN A 25 12.85 -15.86 1.69
CA ASN A 25 12.40 -14.60 2.27
C ASN A 25 11.32 -14.03 1.34
N PRO A 26 10.03 -14.05 1.72
CA PRO A 26 9.04 -13.33 0.95
C PRO A 26 9.52 -11.88 0.91
N HIS A 27 9.44 -11.24 -0.25
CA HIS A 27 9.69 -9.81 -0.37
C HIS A 27 8.76 -9.06 0.60
N GLN A 28 9.19 -8.88 1.84
CA GLN A 28 8.71 -7.84 2.73
C GLN A 28 9.21 -6.57 2.08
N ALA A 29 8.34 -5.95 1.28
CA ALA A 29 8.57 -4.62 0.76
C ALA A 29 8.84 -3.71 1.96
N LEU A 30 10.13 -3.38 2.18
CA LEU A 30 10.55 -2.46 3.22
C LEU A 30 10.25 -1.03 2.73
N GLY A 31 8.95 -0.71 2.65
CA GLY A 31 8.46 0.64 2.43
C GLY A 31 8.51 1.42 3.73
N SER A 32 9.70 1.87 4.11
CA SER A 32 9.84 2.90 5.15
C SER A 32 9.50 4.25 4.53
N SER A 33 8.22 4.59 4.52
CA SER A 33 7.80 5.99 4.39
C SER A 33 7.31 6.43 5.75
N ARG A 34 8.23 6.97 6.57
CA ARG A 34 7.86 7.86 7.67
C ARG A 34 7.41 9.19 7.07
N GLY A 35 6.29 9.16 6.35
CA GLY A 35 5.48 10.35 6.12
C GLY A 35 4.64 10.54 7.37
N SER A 36 4.80 11.66 8.05
CA SER A 36 3.93 12.06 9.15
C SER A 36 2.49 12.11 8.62
N PHE A 37 1.69 11.08 8.91
CA PHE A 37 0.24 11.18 8.78
C PHE A 37 -0.16 12.36 9.64
N GLY A 38 -0.74 13.39 9.01
CA GLY A 38 -1.40 14.47 9.74
C GLY A 38 -2.58 13.88 10.49
N LEU A 39 -2.30 13.35 11.69
CA LEU A 39 -3.30 12.95 12.67
C LEU A 39 -3.83 14.22 13.32
N THR A 40 -4.81 14.82 12.67
CA THR A 40 -5.81 15.66 13.34
C THR A 40 -7.16 15.05 13.01
N GLY A 41 -7.66 14.19 13.91
CA GLY A 41 -8.98 13.59 13.76
C GLY A 41 -9.16 12.27 14.52
N ASP A 42 -9.11 12.37 15.86
CA ASP A 42 -9.94 11.65 16.84
C ASP A 42 -9.97 10.09 16.90
N ILE A 43 -9.95 9.58 18.14
CA ILE A 43 -9.95 8.15 18.50
C ILE A 43 -11.39 7.71 18.69
N THR A 44 -11.90 6.74 17.92
CA THR A 44 -12.93 5.77 18.37
C THR A 44 -13.27 4.83 17.23
N GLY A 45 -12.76 3.58 17.23
CA GLY A 45 -13.39 2.37 16.63
C GLY A 45 -14.11 2.46 15.27
N LEU A 46 -13.84 3.47 14.45
CA LEU A 46 -14.59 3.74 13.23
C LEU A 46 -14.04 2.77 12.19
N PRO A 47 -14.89 2.01 11.48
CA PRO A 47 -14.42 1.16 10.40
C PRO A 47 -13.57 2.03 9.47
N ALA A 48 -12.36 1.55 9.17
CA ALA A 48 -11.43 2.25 8.30
C ALA A 48 -12.19 2.77 7.07
N GLY A 49 -12.04 4.06 6.74
CA GLY A 49 -12.79 4.72 5.66
C GLY A 49 -12.72 3.95 4.34
N LEU A 50 -13.61 4.25 3.39
CA LEU A 50 -13.69 3.54 2.11
C LEU A 50 -12.33 3.52 1.37
N CYS A 51 -11.56 4.59 1.48
CA CYS A 51 -10.19 4.63 0.99
C CYS A 51 -9.31 3.58 1.65
N ALA A 52 -9.29 3.50 2.98
CA ALA A 52 -8.44 2.55 3.71
C ALA A 52 -8.86 1.08 3.52
N SER A 53 -10.17 0.82 3.39
CA SER A 53 -10.71 -0.54 3.26
C SER A 53 -10.71 -1.08 1.82
N ALA A 54 -10.86 -0.24 0.80
CA ALA A 54 -11.05 -0.69 -0.58
C ALA A 54 -10.01 -0.18 -1.59
N VAL A 55 -9.34 0.95 -1.34
CA VAL A 55 -8.46 1.59 -2.33
C VAL A 55 -6.98 1.45 -1.97
N SER A 56 -6.62 1.85 -0.75
CA SER A 56 -5.24 1.89 -0.27
C SER A 56 -4.61 0.50 -0.18
N ILE A 57 -5.41 -0.54 0.10
CA ILE A 57 -4.97 -1.94 0.09
C ILE A 57 -4.40 -2.39 -1.27
N HIS A 58 -4.76 -1.67 -2.34
CA HIS A 58 -4.31 -1.93 -3.70
C HIS A 58 -3.16 -0.99 -4.14
N GLY A 59 -2.56 -0.25 -3.21
CA GLY A 59 -1.40 0.61 -3.47
C GLY A 59 -1.73 1.89 -4.26
N TYR A 60 -2.98 2.34 -4.23
CA TYR A 60 -3.38 3.66 -4.75
C TYR A 60 -3.42 4.68 -3.61
N ILE A 61 -3.01 5.92 -3.90
CA ILE A 61 -3.30 7.05 -3.02
C ILE A 61 -4.79 7.37 -3.13
N CYS A 62 -5.44 7.63 -1.99
CA CYS A 62 -6.86 7.91 -1.93
C CYS A 62 -7.13 9.09 -0.99
N GLN A 63 -7.97 10.02 -1.42
CA GLN A 63 -8.41 11.20 -0.67
C GLN A 63 -9.91 11.10 -0.45
N GLU A 64 -10.38 11.40 0.77
CA GLU A 64 -11.80 11.43 1.12
C GLU A 64 -12.25 12.87 1.31
N PHE A 65 -13.40 13.22 0.74
CA PHE A 65 -13.98 14.55 0.84
C PHE A 65 -15.42 14.46 1.29
N GLU A 66 -15.81 15.40 2.14
CA GLU A 66 -17.21 15.63 2.51
C GLU A 66 -17.73 16.82 1.70
N VAL A 67 -18.77 16.59 0.89
CA VAL A 67 -19.38 17.63 0.05
C VAL A 67 -20.82 17.81 0.48
N ARG A 68 -21.18 19.05 0.80
CA ARG A 68 -22.57 19.42 1.11
C ARG A 68 -23.27 19.92 -0.15
N THR A 69 -24.41 19.33 -0.47
CA THR A 69 -25.27 19.77 -1.58
C THR A 69 -26.14 20.97 -1.16
N ASP A 70 -26.70 21.68 -2.13
CA ASP A 70 -27.54 22.86 -1.90
C ASP A 70 -28.81 22.56 -1.09
N ASP A 71 -29.35 21.35 -1.25
CA ASP A 71 -30.50 20.80 -0.51
C ASP A 71 -30.11 20.18 0.84
N GLY A 72 -28.83 20.23 1.21
CA GLY A 72 -28.35 19.94 2.57
C GLY A 72 -27.91 18.50 2.82
N TYR A 73 -27.82 17.64 1.80
CA TYR A 73 -27.21 16.32 1.94
C TYR A 73 -25.70 16.42 2.08
N ILE A 74 -25.12 15.46 2.81
CA ILE A 74 -23.67 15.32 3.00
C ILE A 74 -23.22 14.07 2.22
N LEU A 75 -22.39 14.28 1.20
CA LEU A 75 -21.86 13.22 0.33
C LEU A 75 -20.39 12.95 0.69
N SER A 76 -20.04 11.68 0.88
CA SER A 76 -18.64 11.24 0.99
C SER A 76 -18.11 10.86 -0.38
N LEU A 77 -17.09 11.57 -0.87
CA LEU A 77 -16.46 11.33 -2.18
C LEU A 77 -15.03 10.81 -2.01
N GLN A 78 -14.67 9.79 -2.78
CA GLN A 78 -13.31 9.24 -2.83
C GLN A 78 -12.62 9.67 -4.12
N ARG A 79 -11.40 10.21 -4.02
CA ARG A 79 -10.58 10.62 -5.15
C ARG A 79 -9.26 9.87 -5.17
N ILE A 80 -8.95 9.26 -6.32
CA ILE A 80 -7.65 8.66 -6.62
C ILE A 80 -6.88 9.65 -7.51
N PRO A 81 -5.98 10.48 -6.95
CA PRO A 81 -5.27 11.51 -7.72
C PRO A 81 -4.35 10.94 -8.80
N GLU A 82 -3.84 9.73 -8.59
CA GLU A 82 -2.83 9.13 -9.45
C GLU A 82 -2.88 7.60 -9.47
N GLY A 83 -2.29 7.01 -10.50
CA GLY A 83 -2.15 5.56 -10.61
C GLY A 83 -1.12 4.99 -9.63
N ARG A 84 -1.01 3.67 -9.60
CA ARG A 84 -0.04 2.95 -8.75
C ARG A 84 1.38 3.39 -9.07
N GLY A 85 2.20 3.58 -8.04
CA GLY A 85 3.63 3.89 -8.17
C GLY A 85 3.98 5.36 -8.26
N GLY A 86 3.01 6.27 -8.09
CA GLY A 86 3.20 7.70 -8.27
C GLY A 86 3.25 8.05 -9.76
N GLY A 87 2.37 8.93 -10.21
CA GLY A 87 2.46 9.42 -11.58
C GLY A 87 3.72 10.27 -11.71
N ASP A 88 4.44 10.13 -12.83
CA ASP A 88 5.63 10.92 -13.13
C ASP A 88 5.37 12.39 -12.76
N GLY A 89 6.14 12.92 -11.81
CA GLY A 89 5.88 14.15 -11.05
C GLY A 89 5.94 15.44 -11.87
N GLY A 90 5.76 15.36 -13.18
CA GLY A 90 5.74 16.50 -14.08
C GLY A 90 4.32 17.07 -14.17
N GLY A 91 3.98 18.01 -13.29
CA GLY A 91 3.14 19.21 -13.49
C GLY A 91 1.83 19.16 -14.31
N ASN A 92 1.40 18.01 -14.78
CA ASN A 92 0.32 17.86 -15.75
C ASN A 92 -0.99 17.70 -15.00
N LYS A 93 -1.87 18.70 -15.15
CA LYS A 93 -3.25 18.63 -14.67
C LYS A 93 -3.93 17.42 -15.32
N LYS A 94 -4.05 16.32 -14.59
CA LYS A 94 -4.74 15.10 -15.06
C LYS A 94 -6.22 15.44 -15.32
N GLN A 95 -6.76 14.91 -16.41
CA GLN A 95 -8.18 15.04 -16.72
C GLN A 95 -9.01 14.42 -15.59
N PRO A 96 -9.91 15.17 -14.92
CA PRO A 96 -10.80 14.60 -13.93
C PRO A 96 -11.84 13.69 -14.59
N VAL A 97 -12.14 12.58 -13.94
CA VAL A 97 -13.20 11.63 -14.30
C VAL A 97 -14.05 11.39 -13.06
N LEU A 98 -15.37 11.54 -13.19
CA LEU A 98 -16.34 11.23 -12.14
C LEU A 98 -17.01 9.90 -12.48
N LEU A 99 -17.00 8.97 -11.53
CA LEU A 99 -17.65 7.68 -11.65
C LEU A 99 -18.85 7.65 -10.72
N GLN A 100 -20.03 7.35 -11.26
CA GLN A 100 -21.26 7.25 -10.50
C GLN A 100 -21.83 5.85 -10.62
N HIS A 101 -22.18 5.25 -9.48
CA HIS A 101 -22.83 3.95 -9.45
C HIS A 101 -24.32 4.07 -9.86
N GLY A 102 -24.90 2.95 -10.28
CA GLY A 102 -26.31 2.85 -10.63
C GLY A 102 -27.22 2.50 -9.45
N VAL A 103 -28.47 2.18 -9.78
CA VAL A 103 -29.50 1.65 -8.87
C VAL A 103 -29.37 0.13 -8.82
N LEU A 104 -29.57 -0.47 -7.64
CA LEU A 104 -29.70 -1.92 -7.47
C LEU A 104 -31.19 -2.30 -7.61
N VAL A 105 -31.50 -3.31 -8.43
CA VAL A 105 -32.86 -3.83 -8.64
C VAL A 105 -32.98 -5.27 -8.18
#